data_AF-A0A9C7PL37-F1
#
_entry.id   AF-A0A9C7PL37-F1
#
_cell.length_a   1.000
_cell.length_b   1.000
_cell.length_c   1.000
_cell.angle_alpha   90.00
_cell.angle_beta   90.00
_cell.angle_gamma   90.00
#
_symmetry.space_group_name_H-M   'P 1'
#
loop_
_entity.id
_entity.type
_entity.pdbx_description
1 polymer ?
#
loop_
_entity_poly.entity_id
_entity_poly.type
_entity_poly.pdbx_seq_one_letter_code
_entity_poly.pdbx_strand_id
1 'polypeptide(L)'
;MEYGNVEIASEVGWENYKKVADQIMIMLHRTGLLHGYSFNSWSDVVVYDEAFIEEWLGSSQTSLYYSLQVMGDVQDKSDAYAALGDTDVDAYLEDIMSNKPDEIACDCQQ
;
A
#
# COMPACT_ATOMS: atom_id res chain seq x y z
N MET A 1 -5.80 19.57 -17.14
CA MET A 1 -4.62 18.97 -17.80
C MET A 1 -5.02 17.60 -18.27
N GLU A 2 -4.69 17.24 -19.51
CA GLU A 2 -4.96 15.93 -20.07
C GLU A 2 -3.59 15.26 -20.27
N TYR A 3 -3.31 14.19 -19.52
CA TYR A 3 -2.01 13.51 -19.53
C TYR A 3 -1.83 12.60 -20.76
N GLY A 4 -2.80 12.58 -21.68
CA GLY A 4 -2.86 11.62 -22.78
C GLY A 4 -3.22 10.22 -22.30
N ASN A 5 -3.00 9.23 -23.16
CA ASN A 5 -3.16 7.83 -22.78
C ASN A 5 -1.98 7.41 -21.91
N VAL A 6 -2.22 7.25 -20.62
CA VAL A 6 -1.25 6.75 -19.63
C VAL A 6 -1.77 5.46 -19.04
N GLU A 7 -0.86 4.52 -18.80
CA GLU A 7 -1.17 3.26 -18.12
C GLU A 7 -1.20 3.49 -16.60
N ILE A 8 -2.11 2.80 -15.91
CA ILE A 8 -2.23 2.85 -14.45
C ILE A 8 -1.70 1.56 -13.79
N ALA A 9 -1.45 1.62 -12.48
CA ALA A 9 -0.86 0.50 -11.74
C ALA A 9 -1.65 -0.81 -11.89
N SER A 10 -2.98 -0.74 -11.91
CA SER A 10 -3.86 -1.91 -12.11
C SER A 10 -3.82 -2.49 -13.52
N GLU A 11 -3.45 -1.69 -14.53
CA GLU A 11 -3.25 -2.15 -15.92
C GLU A 11 -1.86 -2.77 -16.11
N VAL A 12 -0.83 -2.15 -15.51
CA VAL A 12 0.57 -2.61 -15.65
C VAL A 12 0.85 -3.84 -14.80
N GLY A 13 0.39 -3.85 -13.55
CA GLY A 13 0.59 -4.94 -12.60
C GLY A 13 1.96 -4.97 -11.90
N TRP A 14 1.99 -5.62 -10.73
CA TRP A 14 3.16 -5.71 -9.84
C TRP A 14 4.39 -6.33 -10.52
N GLU A 15 4.22 -7.46 -11.20
CA GLU A 15 5.33 -8.20 -11.83
C GLU A 15 6.10 -7.36 -12.86
N ASN A 16 5.37 -6.59 -13.67
CA ASN A 16 5.98 -5.73 -14.68
C ASN A 16 6.72 -4.56 -14.03
N TYR A 17 6.12 -3.93 -13.02
CA TYR A 17 6.76 -2.88 -12.23
C TYR A 17 8.04 -3.38 -11.54
N LYS A 18 7.96 -4.51 -10.83
CA LYS A 18 9.08 -5.15 -10.11
C LYS A 18 10.22 -5.49 -11.06
N LYS A 19 9.91 -6.04 -12.23
CA LYS A 19 10.91 -6.36 -13.25
C LYS A 19 11.65 -5.14 -13.76
N VAL A 20 10.97 -4.03 -14.03
CA VAL A 20 11.61 -2.77 -14.45
C VAL A 20 12.50 -2.23 -13.34
N ALA A 21 11.99 -2.20 -12.11
CA ALA A 21 12.74 -1.83 -10.92
C ALA A 21 14.03 -2.67 -10.76
N ASP A 22 13.97 -3.98 -11.00
CA ASP A 22 15.12 -4.88 -10.93
C ASP A 22 16.16 -4.57 -11.99
N GLN A 23 15.74 -4.31 -13.22
CA GLN A 23 16.68 -3.95 -14.28
C GLN A 23 17.43 -2.64 -14.01
N ILE A 24 16.83 -1.68 -13.30
CA ILE A 24 17.52 -0.45 -12.87
C ILE A 24 18.70 -0.79 -11.94
N MET A 25 18.48 -1.67 -10.95
CA MET A 25 19.53 -2.07 -10.02
C MET A 25 20.60 -2.94 -10.69
N ILE A 26 20.23 -3.78 -11.66
CA ILE A 26 21.19 -4.51 -12.49
C ILE A 26 22.04 -3.55 -13.33
N MET A 27 21.44 -2.51 -13.92
CA MET A 27 22.18 -1.48 -14.65
C MET A 27 23.14 -0.71 -13.73
N LEU A 28 22.71 -0.38 -12.51
CA LEU A 28 23.61 0.18 -11.49
C LEU A 28 24.79 -0.75 -11.22
N HIS A 29 24.54 -2.02 -10.91
CA HIS A 29 25.61 -2.98 -10.64
C HIS A 29 26.60 -3.11 -11.82
N ARG A 30 26.11 -3.01 -13.06
CA ARG A 30 26.95 -3.12 -14.26
C ARG A 30 27.73 -1.87 -14.62
N THR A 31 27.21 -0.69 -14.30
CA THR A 31 27.75 0.59 -14.81
C THR A 31 28.32 1.50 -13.74
N GLY A 32 27.85 1.37 -12.49
CA GLY A 32 28.12 2.32 -11.41
C GLY A 32 27.42 3.67 -11.58
N LEU A 33 26.52 3.83 -12.56
CA LEU A 33 25.91 5.12 -12.92
C LEU A 33 24.47 5.22 -12.40
N LEU A 34 24.30 5.60 -11.14
CA LEU A 34 23.00 5.96 -10.55
C LEU A 34 23.20 6.95 -9.39
N HIS A 35 22.40 8.03 -9.34
CA HIS A 35 22.51 9.05 -8.29
C HIS A 35 21.60 8.76 -7.07
N GLY A 36 20.55 7.97 -7.26
CA GLY A 36 19.62 7.61 -6.19
C GLY A 36 18.42 6.84 -6.74
N TYR A 37 17.85 5.97 -5.92
CA TYR A 37 16.70 5.14 -6.26
C TYR A 37 15.92 4.80 -4.98
N SER A 38 14.60 4.78 -5.10
CA SER A 38 13.69 4.32 -4.06
C SER A 38 12.73 3.29 -4.66
N PHE A 39 12.71 2.12 -4.05
CA PHE A 39 11.76 1.07 -4.40
C PHE A 39 10.63 1.03 -3.39
N ASN A 40 9.38 0.98 -3.85
CA ASN A 40 8.23 0.83 -2.99
C ASN A 40 7.55 -0.50 -3.27
N SER A 41 7.07 -1.17 -2.23
CA SER A 41 6.17 -2.32 -2.37
C SER A 41 4.72 -1.84 -2.45
N TRP A 42 3.86 -2.62 -3.11
CA TRP A 42 2.45 -2.27 -3.28
C TRP A 42 1.59 -3.05 -2.27
N SER A 43 1.28 -2.49 -1.10
CA SER A 43 0.68 -3.24 0.03
C SER A 43 -0.69 -3.84 -0.24
N ASP A 44 -1.43 -3.24 -1.16
CA ASP A 44 -2.73 -3.69 -1.61
C ASP A 44 -2.65 -4.69 -2.78
N VAL A 45 -1.44 -5.07 -3.19
CA VAL A 45 -1.18 -6.04 -4.26
C VAL A 45 -0.30 -7.19 -3.80
N VAL A 46 0.69 -6.94 -2.94
CA VAL A 46 1.62 -7.97 -2.43
C VAL A 46 1.30 -8.38 -1.00
N VAL A 47 1.51 -9.66 -0.71
CA VAL A 47 1.44 -10.22 0.63
C VAL A 47 2.86 -10.42 1.14
N TYR A 48 3.16 -9.91 2.33
CA TYR A 48 4.49 -10.05 2.95
C TYR A 48 4.64 -11.40 3.66
N ASP A 49 4.60 -12.49 2.90
CA ASP A 49 4.83 -13.85 3.38
C ASP A 49 6.28 -14.31 3.16
N GLU A 50 6.57 -15.56 3.53
CA GLU A 50 7.91 -16.15 3.37
C GLU A 50 8.34 -16.19 1.89
N ALA A 51 7.41 -16.43 0.95
CA ALA A 51 7.71 -16.44 -0.47
C ALA A 51 8.13 -15.05 -0.97
N PHE A 52 7.42 -14.00 -0.56
CA PHE A 52 7.82 -12.61 -0.85
C PHE A 52 9.21 -12.29 -0.29
N ILE A 53 9.51 -12.74 0.93
CA ILE A 53 10.82 -12.52 1.57
C ILE A 53 11.92 -13.25 0.79
N GLU A 54 11.71 -14.50 0.40
CA GLU A 54 12.65 -15.27 -0.41
C GLU A 54 12.92 -14.62 -1.76
N GLU A 55 11.87 -14.18 -2.47
CA GLU A 55 11.99 -13.45 -3.72
C GLU A 55 12.76 -12.13 -3.53
N TRP A 56 12.42 -11.37 -2.48
CA TRP A 56 13.07 -10.12 -2.15
C TRP A 56 14.58 -10.30 -1.92
N LEU A 57 14.94 -11.27 -1.07
CA LEU A 57 16.34 -11.60 -0.74
C LEU A 57 17.13 -12.09 -1.96
N GLY A 58 16.47 -12.76 -2.90
CA GLY A 58 17.05 -13.20 -4.17
C GLY A 58 17.10 -12.13 -5.26
N SER A 59 16.39 -11.02 -5.09
CA SER A 59 16.26 -9.98 -6.12
C SER A 59 17.49 -9.07 -6.20
N SER A 60 17.57 -8.27 -7.27
CA SER A 60 18.62 -7.25 -7.42
C SER A 60 18.40 -6.01 -6.55
N GLN A 61 17.29 -5.93 -5.83
CA GLN A 61 16.95 -4.76 -5.01
C GLN A 61 17.83 -4.71 -3.77
N THR A 62 18.24 -3.50 -3.39
CA THR A 62 19.10 -3.27 -2.22
C THR A 62 18.38 -2.57 -1.07
N SER A 63 17.21 -1.98 -1.34
CA SER A 63 16.43 -1.25 -0.34
C SER A 63 14.95 -1.28 -0.68
N LEU A 64 14.11 -1.44 0.34
CA LEU A 64 12.66 -1.25 0.28
C LEU A 64 12.36 0.01 1.09
N TYR A 65 11.70 0.99 0.48
CA TYR A 65 11.51 2.31 1.06
C TYR A 65 10.17 2.44 1.78
N TYR A 66 9.06 2.44 1.03
CA TYR A 66 7.72 2.47 1.60
C TYR A 66 6.85 1.32 1.08
N SER A 67 5.81 1.05 1.86
CA SER A 67 4.65 0.29 1.43
C SER A 67 3.59 1.29 0.94
N LEU A 68 3.17 1.16 -0.31
CA LEU A 68 2.21 2.07 -0.96
C LEU A 68 0.97 1.31 -1.40
N GLN A 69 -0.19 1.91 -1.18
CA GLN A 69 -1.43 1.46 -1.81
C GLN A 69 -1.55 2.12 -3.19
N VAL A 70 -1.75 1.34 -4.25
CA VAL A 70 -1.75 1.83 -5.63
C VAL A 70 -3.02 1.49 -6.40
N MET A 71 -3.89 0.67 -5.82
CA MET A 71 -5.17 0.33 -6.42
C MET A 71 -6.08 1.55 -6.42
N GLY A 72 -6.97 1.60 -7.41
CA GLY A 72 -7.88 2.72 -7.64
C GLY A 72 -8.68 3.07 -6.38
N ASP A 73 -8.91 4.36 -6.19
CA ASP A 73 -9.71 4.97 -5.12
C ASP A 73 -9.18 4.79 -3.68
N VAL A 74 -8.24 3.87 -3.41
CA VAL A 74 -7.70 3.64 -2.04
C VAL A 74 -7.08 4.90 -1.41
N GLN A 75 -6.50 5.78 -2.24
CA GLN A 75 -5.92 7.06 -1.79
C GLN A 75 -6.75 8.28 -2.19
N ASP A 76 -8.03 8.11 -2.54
CA ASP A 76 -8.88 9.26 -2.82
C ASP A 76 -9.02 10.12 -1.57
N LYS A 77 -8.72 11.41 -1.72
CA LYS A 77 -8.79 12.41 -0.63
C LYS A 77 -10.16 13.06 -0.53
N SER A 78 -11.03 12.80 -1.52
CA SER A 78 -12.41 13.27 -1.51
C SER A 78 -13.29 12.46 -0.56
N ASP A 79 -12.88 11.22 -0.27
CA ASP A 79 -13.55 10.29 0.62
C ASP A 79 -12.61 9.81 1.74
N ALA A 80 -12.95 10.13 2.99
CA ALA A 80 -12.16 9.72 4.15
C ALA A 80 -12.20 8.21 4.41
N TYR A 81 -13.16 7.49 3.83
CA TYR A 81 -13.40 6.07 4.02
C TYR A 81 -12.97 5.21 2.85
N ALA A 82 -12.35 5.80 1.83
CA ALA A 82 -12.02 5.13 0.57
C ALA A 82 -11.17 3.86 0.72
N ALA A 83 -10.36 3.78 1.80
CA ALA A 83 -9.53 2.61 2.10
C ALA A 83 -10.23 1.50 2.91
N LEU A 84 -11.34 1.81 3.59
CA LEU A 84 -12.03 0.89 4.51
C LEU A 84 -13.33 0.33 3.93
N GLY A 85 -13.92 1.00 2.94
CA GLY A 85 -15.23 0.64 2.41
C GLY A 85 -16.36 0.96 3.39
N ASP A 86 -17.51 1.39 2.86
CA ASP A 86 -18.62 1.92 3.67
C ASP A 86 -19.11 0.92 4.75
N THR A 87 -19.16 -0.36 4.44
CA THR A 87 -19.72 -1.39 5.33
C THR A 87 -18.85 -1.68 6.56
N ASP A 88 -17.53 -1.61 6.44
CA ASP A 88 -16.63 -1.89 7.57
C ASP A 88 -16.63 -0.72 8.55
N VAL A 89 -16.79 0.50 8.02
CA VAL A 89 -16.95 1.72 8.81
C VAL A 89 -18.28 1.70 9.54
N ASP A 90 -19.38 1.41 8.85
CA ASP A 90 -20.70 1.32 9.48
C ASP A 90 -20.72 0.27 10.59
N ALA A 91 -20.16 -0.93 10.35
CA ALA A 91 -20.07 -1.97 11.36
C ALA A 91 -19.22 -1.57 12.57
N TYR A 92 -18.09 -0.88 12.34
CA TYR A 92 -17.23 -0.37 13.42
C TYR A 92 -17.91 0.75 14.22
N LEU A 93 -18.61 1.66 13.54
CA LEU A 93 -19.37 2.72 14.17
C LEU A 93 -20.56 2.13 14.96
N GLU A 94 -21.23 1.12 14.43
CA GLU A 94 -22.26 0.38 15.15
C GLU A 94 -21.70 -0.29 16.41
N ASP A 95 -20.52 -0.91 16.36
CA ASP A 95 -19.87 -1.48 17.54
C ASP A 95 -19.57 -0.42 18.61
N ILE A 96 -18.98 0.73 18.22
CA ILE A 96 -18.73 1.86 19.13
C ILE A 96 -20.05 2.42 19.69
N MET A 97 -21.04 2.67 18.82
CA MET A 97 -22.29 3.34 19.17
C MET A 97 -23.32 2.40 19.81
N SER A 98 -23.08 1.08 19.77
CA SER A 98 -23.90 0.08 20.44
C SER A 98 -23.99 0.34 21.95
N ASN A 99 -23.13 1.22 22.49
CA ASN A 99 -23.22 1.79 23.84
C ASN A 99 -23.60 0.70 24.82
N LYS A 100 -22.80 -0.37 24.91
CA LYS A 100 -23.02 -1.46 25.88
C LYS A 100 -23.28 -0.83 27.25
N PRO A 101 -24.55 -0.70 27.70
CA PRO A 101 -24.88 0.20 28.80
C PRO A 101 -24.28 -0.31 30.11
N ASP A 102 -23.99 -1.62 30.13
CA ASP A 102 -23.39 -2.34 31.23
C ASP A 102 -21.86 -2.12 31.36
N GLU A 103 -21.17 -1.62 30.32
CA GLU A 103 -19.71 -1.36 30.31
C GLU A 103 -19.36 0.13 30.52
N ILE A 104 -20.28 1.06 30.23
CA ILE A 104 -20.08 2.51 30.40
C ILE A 104 -20.94 3.01 31.58
N ALA A 105 -20.64 2.55 32.79
CA ALA A 105 -21.16 3.18 33.99
C ALA A 105 -20.48 4.55 34.13
N CYS A 106 -21.19 5.66 33.89
CA CYS A 106 -20.66 6.96 34.30
C CYS A 106 -20.51 6.95 35.82
N ASP A 107 -19.28 6.99 36.32
CA ASP A 107 -18.97 7.37 37.70
C ASP A 107 -19.13 8.89 37.85
N CYS A 108 -20.34 9.36 37.55
CA CYS A 108 -20.78 10.73 37.73
C CYS A 108 -21.09 10.92 39.24
N GLN A 109 -20.12 10.70 40.13
CA GLN A 109 -20.22 11.15 41.52
C GLN A 109 -20.15 12.68 41.54
N GLN A 110 -21.32 13.30 41.73
CA GLN A 110 -21.44 14.66 42.28
C GLN A 110 -21.99 14.57 43.71
#